data_AF-A0A2U0RW33-F1
#
_entry.id   AF-A0A2U0RW33-F1
#
_cell.length_a   1.000
_cell.length_b   1.000
_cell.length_c   1.000
_cell.angle_alpha   90.00
_cell.angle_beta   90.00
_cell.angle_gamma   90.00
#
_symmetry.space_group_name_H-M   'P 1'
#
loop_
_entity.id
_entity.type
_entity.pdbx_description
1 polymer ?
#
loop_
_entity_poly.entity_id
_entity_poly.type
_entity_poly.pdbx_seq_one_letter_code
_entity_poly.pdbx_strand_id
1 'polypeptide(L)' 'MSKVKIGDRMKIPVHPVFHQEPGHFGKVVYISEDEETVTVKCERKHGGKTVAFNIALKPRDY' A
#
# COMPACT_ATOMS: atom_id res chain seq x y z
N MET A 1 6.70 12.34 10.56
CA MET A 1 6.64 11.49 9.34
C MET A 1 6.50 12.40 8.14
N SER A 2 7.28 12.20 7.07
CA SER A 2 7.10 12.95 5.83
C SER A 2 5.69 12.71 5.29
N LYS A 3 4.99 13.77 4.88
CA LYS A 3 3.62 13.68 4.34
C LYS A 3 3.67 12.88 3.04
N VAL A 4 3.03 11.71 3.02
CA VAL A 4 2.95 10.82 1.84
C VAL A 4 2.25 11.55 0.70
N LYS A 5 2.72 11.37 -0.53
CA LYS A 5 2.15 12.01 -1.73
C LYS A 5 1.78 10.99 -2.79
N ILE A 6 0.82 11.37 -3.64
CA ILE A 6 0.53 10.62 -4.85
C ILE A 6 1.80 10.51 -5.69
N GLY A 7 2.13 9.29 -6.07
CA GLY A 7 3.28 8.95 -6.86
C GLY A 7 4.52 8.53 -6.07
N ASP A 8 4.50 8.66 -4.75
CA ASP A 8 5.57 8.14 -3.90
C ASP A 8 5.69 6.63 -4.05
N ARG A 9 6.94 6.14 -3.95
CA ARG A 9 7.24 4.71 -3.89
C ARG A 9 7.19 4.25 -2.44
N MET A 10 6.33 3.28 -2.15
CA MET A 10 6.07 2.80 -0.80
C MET A 10 6.26 1.28 -0.72
N LYS A 11 6.80 0.80 0.41
CA LYS A 11 6.86 -0.63 0.72
C LYS A 11 5.47 -1.11 1.12
N ILE A 12 5.02 -2.22 0.54
CA ILE A 12 3.75 -2.85 0.88
C ILE A 12 3.99 -3.78 2.08
N PRO A 13 3.29 -3.59 3.22
CA PRO A 13 3.48 -4.40 4.42
C PRO A 13 3.00 -5.82 4.18
N VAL A 14 3.64 -6.78 4.85
CA VAL A 14 3.22 -8.18 4.83
C VAL A 14 2.00 -8.33 5.73
N HIS A 15 0.98 -9.04 5.25
CA HIS A 15 -0.18 -9.44 6.01
C HIS A 15 -0.45 -10.94 5.79
N PRO A 16 -0.63 -11.75 6.85
CA PRO A 16 -0.75 -13.20 6.73
C PRO A 16 -1.90 -13.68 5.83
N VAL A 17 -2.96 -12.88 5.70
CA VAL A 17 -4.14 -13.23 4.88
C VAL A 17 -4.09 -12.63 3.46
N PHE A 18 -3.63 -11.39 3.32
CA PHE A 18 -3.83 -10.61 2.10
C PHE A 18 -2.54 -10.34 1.31
N HIS A 19 -1.37 -10.50 1.94
CA HIS A 19 -0.08 -10.21 1.33
C HIS A 19 1.06 -10.93 2.06
N GLN A 20 1.27 -12.22 1.76
CA GLN A 20 2.20 -13.06 2.51
C GLN A 20 3.68 -12.89 2.13
N GLU A 21 3.96 -12.22 1.01
CA GLU A 21 5.31 -12.09 0.45
C GLU A 21 5.97 -10.75 0.82
N PRO A 22 7.16 -10.75 1.43
CA PRO A 22 7.89 -9.52 1.73
C PRO A 22 8.58 -8.94 0.50
N GLY A 23 9.02 -7.68 0.61
CA GLY A 23 9.88 -7.04 -0.40
C GLY A 23 9.14 -6.41 -1.57
N HIS A 24 7.81 -6.34 -1.51
CA HIS A 24 7.01 -5.65 -2.52
C HIS A 24 6.98 -4.15 -2.30
N PHE A 25 7.08 -3.44 -3.42
CA PHE A 25 6.98 -1.99 -3.51
C PHE A 25 5.90 -1.64 -4.53
N GLY A 26 5.33 -0.47 -4.34
CA GLY A 26 4.35 0.07 -5.25
C GLY A 26 4.35 1.59 -5.25
N LYS A 27 3.53 2.14 -6.14
CA LYS A 27 3.32 3.57 -6.26
C LYS A 27 2.01 3.96 -5.58
N VAL A 28 2.04 5.01 -4.76
CA VAL A 28 0.82 5.59 -4.19
C VAL A 28 -0.01 6.18 -5.34
N VAL A 29 -1.25 5.72 -5.49
CA VAL A 29 -2.16 6.16 -6.56
C VAL A 29 -3.41 6.87 -6.02
N TYR A 30 -3.66 6.75 -4.72
CA TYR A 30 -4.76 7.42 -4.03
C TYR A 30 -4.40 7.63 -2.56
N ILE A 31 -4.89 8.72 -1.98
CA ILE A 31 -4.83 9.05 -0.56
C ILE A 31 -6.26 9.38 -0.16
N SER A 32 -6.75 8.79 0.93
CA SER A 32 -8.10 9.08 1.45
C SER A 32 -8.23 10.53 1.92
N GLU A 33 -9.45 11.05 1.94
CA GLU A 33 -9.73 12.44 2.35
C GLU A 33 -9.31 12.74 3.80
N ASP A 34 -9.40 11.73 4.68
CA ASP A 34 -8.94 11.79 6.07
C ASP A 34 -7.41 11.67 6.22
N GLU A 35 -6.69 11.45 5.11
CA GLU A 35 -5.24 11.20 5.05
C GLU A 35 -4.77 10.00 5.90
N GLU A 36 -5.66 9.08 6.29
CA GLU A 36 -5.32 7.93 7.14
C GLU A 36 -5.02 6.66 6.36
N THR A 37 -5.44 6.58 5.10
CA THR A 37 -5.27 5.39 4.24
C THR A 37 -4.72 5.79 2.88
N VAL A 38 -3.85 4.95 2.33
CA VAL A 38 -3.32 5.10 0.97
C VAL A 38 -3.57 3.86 0.15
N THR A 39 -3.85 4.04 -1.14
CA THR A 39 -3.85 2.93 -2.10
C THR A 39 -2.51 2.89 -2.82
N VAL A 40 -1.83 1.76 -2.72
CA VAL A 40 -0.52 1.51 -3.34
C VAL A 40 -0.68 0.46 -4.44
N LYS A 41 -0.45 0.86 -5.69
CA LYS A 41 -0.43 -0.03 -6.85
C LYS A 41 0.91 -0.76 -6.89
N CYS A 42 0.89 -2.08 -6.77
CA CYS A 42 2.10 -2.91 -6.78
C CYS A 42 2.84 -2.78 -8.12
N GLU A 43 4.17 -2.67 -8.06
CA GLU A 43 5.03 -2.70 -9.25
C GLU A 43 5.07 -4.11 -9.88
N ARG A 44 4.87 -5.15 -9.07
CA ARG A 44 4.84 -6.54 -9.52
C ARG A 44 3.42 -6.95 -9.92
N LYS A 45 3.35 -7.86 -10.90
CA LYS A 45 2.12 -8.58 -11.23
C LYS A 45 2.00 -9.84 -10.37
N HIS A 46 0.80 -10.11 -9.88
CA HIS A 46 0.47 -11.33 -9.16
C HIS A 46 -0.47 -12.15 -10.04
N GLY A 47 -0.04 -13.34 -10.48
CA GLY A 47 -0.80 -14.16 -11.44
C GLY A 47 -1.10 -13.42 -12.75
N GLY A 48 -0.16 -12.60 -13.23
CA GLY A 48 -0.32 -11.78 -14.44
C GLY A 48 -1.21 -10.54 -14.28
N LYS A 49 -1.82 -10.34 -13.11
CA LYS A 49 -2.69 -9.21 -12.81
C LYS A 49 -1.96 -8.14 -12.01
N THR A 50 -2.34 -6.90 -12.24
CA THR A 50 -1.92 -5.77 -11.41
C THR A 50 -2.76 -5.75 -10.15
N VAL A 51 -2.11 -5.62 -8.99
CA VAL A 51 -2.78 -5.56 -7.68
C VAL A 51 -2.54 -4.21 -7.04
N ALA A 52 -3.52 -3.71 -6.30
CA ALA A 52 -3.39 -2.53 -5.46
C ALA A 52 -3.82 -2.86 -4.02
N PHE A 53 -3.14 -2.25 -3.05
CA PHE A 53 -3.35 -2.50 -1.62
C PHE A 53 -3.78 -1.20 -0.94
N ASN A 54 -4.81 -1.28 -0.10
CA ASN A 54 -5.16 -0.21 0.82
C ASN A 54 -4.38 -0.40 2.11
N ILE A 55 -3.57 0.60 2.47
CA ILE A 55 -2.66 0.57 3.61
C ILE A 55 -3.04 1.70 4.55
N ALA A 56 -3.40 1.35 5.79
CA ALA A 56 -3.58 2.33 6.85
C ALA A 56 -2.21 2.90 7.27
N LEU A 57 -2.11 4.22 7.36
CA LEU A 57 -0.90 4.92 7.80
C LEU A 57 -0.79 4.99 9.32
N LYS A 58 -1.91 4.78 10.02
CA LYS A 58 -1.96 4.67 11.49
C LYS A 58 -2.35 3.25 11.87
N PRO A 59 -1.76 2.68 12.94
CA PRO A 59 -2.30 1.47 13.55
C PRO A 59 -3.77 1.69 13.91
N ARG A 60 -4.61 0.71 13.60
CA ARG A 60 -5.97 0.63 14.15
C ARG A 60 -5.91 -0.37 15.30
N ASP A 61 -6.07 0.12 16.51
CA ASP A 61 -6.37 -0.74 17.65
C ASP A 61 -7.78 -1.31 17.42
N TYR A 62 -7.91 -2.64 17.46
CA TYR A 62 -9.17 -3.36 17.26
C TYR A 62 -9.45 -4.23 18.49
#